data_AF-A0A2T7TCM1-F1
#
_entry.id   AF-A0A2T7TCM1-F1
#
_cell.length_a   1.000
_cell.length_b   1.000
_cell.length_c   1.000
_cell.angle_alpha   90.00
_cell.angle_beta   90.00
_cell.angle_gamma   90.00
#
_symmetry.space_group_name_H-M   'P 1'
#
loop_
_entity.id
_entity.type
_entity.pdbx_description
1 polymer ?
#
loop_
_entity_poly.entity_id
_entity_poly.type
_entity_poly.pdbx_seq_one_letter_code
_entity_poly.pdbx_strand_id
1 'polypeptide(L)'
;MSKKKAEEWAKHWTESMARTAKAEIEPETDPELPAAKFTNCIGQNGESADDGRFTLRYSVRAKLPKEQHAEAIRAIRDTLKQKGFEIQGYRSNPSKDPANLVDARHPKDQQSISAEDLNEELIVLIVSTPCLLPPGTEQKHL
;
A
#
# COMPACT_ATOMS: atom_id res chain seq x y z
N MET A 1 -16.11 5.10 3.33
CA MET A 1 -15.46 4.08 4.21
C MET A 1 -14.90 4.83 5.42
N SER A 2 -14.98 4.29 6.65
CA SER A 2 -14.41 4.96 7.84
C SER A 2 -12.89 4.76 7.93
N LYS A 3 -12.18 5.61 8.68
CA LYS A 3 -10.72 5.48 8.90
C LYS A 3 -10.33 4.11 9.45
N LYS A 4 -11.04 3.65 10.50
CA LYS A 4 -10.84 2.31 11.09
C LYS A 4 -11.00 1.19 10.07
N LYS A 5 -12.06 1.23 9.26
CA LYS A 5 -12.32 0.21 8.22
C LYS A 5 -11.26 0.25 7.11
N ALA A 6 -10.78 1.44 6.75
CA ALA A 6 -9.70 1.60 5.78
C ALA A 6 -8.40 1.00 6.30
N GLU A 7 -8.07 1.22 7.57
CA GLU A 7 -6.88 0.65 8.22
C GLU A 7 -6.95 -0.86 8.36
N GLU A 8 -8.07 -1.42 8.83
CA GLU A 8 -8.27 -2.87 8.91
C GLU A 8 -8.14 -3.55 7.54
N TRP A 9 -8.70 -2.93 6.50
CA TRP A 9 -8.56 -3.40 5.13
C TRP A 9 -7.12 -3.32 4.64
N ALA A 10 -6.41 -2.22 4.92
CA ALA A 10 -5.02 -2.05 4.50
C ALA A 10 -4.09 -3.05 5.20
N LYS A 11 -4.29 -3.25 6.51
CA LYS A 11 -3.59 -4.27 7.30
C LYS A 11 -3.80 -5.67 6.74
N HIS A 12 -5.04 -6.03 6.40
CA HIS A 12 -5.34 -7.32 5.78
C HIS A 12 -4.53 -7.57 4.50
N TRP A 13 -4.40 -6.56 3.64
CA TRP A 13 -3.66 -6.68 2.39
C TRP A 13 -2.14 -6.73 2.60
N THR A 14 -1.59 -5.93 3.50
CA THR A 14 -0.16 -6.02 3.83
C THR A 14 0.20 -7.37 4.44
N GLU A 15 -0.64 -7.92 5.31
CA GLU A 15 -0.46 -9.27 5.85
C GLU A 15 -0.59 -10.35 4.76
N SER A 16 -1.53 -10.18 3.81
CA SER A 16 -1.66 -11.10 2.67
C SER A 16 -0.43 -11.07 1.77
N MET A 17 0.15 -9.89 1.53
CA MET A 17 1.38 -9.77 0.76
C MET A 17 2.56 -10.39 1.50
N ALA A 18 2.72 -10.12 2.79
CA ALA A 18 3.79 -10.71 3.61
C ALA A 18 3.73 -12.24 3.60
N ARG A 19 2.54 -12.83 3.81
CA ARG A 19 2.33 -14.29 3.70
C ARG A 19 2.70 -14.82 2.31
N THR A 20 2.35 -14.10 1.24
CA THR A 20 2.67 -14.49 -0.14
C THR A 20 4.18 -14.46 -0.39
N ALA A 21 4.86 -13.45 0.14
CA ALA A 21 6.31 -13.29 0.07
C ALA A 21 7.08 -14.21 1.03
N LYS A 22 6.38 -14.90 1.95
CA LYS A 22 6.99 -15.62 3.09
C LYS A 22 7.90 -14.70 3.93
N ALA A 23 7.53 -13.43 4.03
CA ALA A 23 8.23 -12.41 4.79
C ALA A 23 7.55 -12.19 6.15
N GLU A 24 8.34 -11.83 7.16
CA GLU A 24 7.85 -11.51 8.51
C GLU A 24 7.68 -9.99 8.66
N ILE A 25 6.48 -9.51 8.98
CA ILE A 25 6.26 -8.08 9.23
C ILE A 25 6.97 -7.70 10.53
N GLU A 26 7.80 -6.67 10.47
CA GLU A 26 8.46 -6.15 11.67
C GLU A 26 7.44 -5.46 12.58
N PRO A 27 7.54 -5.64 13.91
CA PRO A 27 6.73 -4.88 14.83
C PRO A 27 7.02 -3.39 14.66
N GLU A 28 5.97 -2.58 14.80
CA GLU A 28 6.08 -1.13 14.82
C GLU A 28 6.81 -0.71 16.10
N THR A 29 8.11 -0.44 15.95
CA THR A 29 8.99 -0.06 17.07
C THR A 29 9.22 1.44 17.16
N ASP A 30 8.90 2.18 16.08
CA ASP A 30 9.08 3.61 15.97
C ASP A 30 7.73 4.34 15.94
N PRO A 31 7.34 5.04 17.02
CA PRO A 31 6.11 5.82 17.06
C PRO A 31 6.09 7.02 16.10
N GLU A 32 7.24 7.45 15.58
CA GLU A 32 7.33 8.51 14.56
C GLU A 32 7.03 7.99 13.15
N LEU A 33 7.04 6.67 12.95
CA LEU A 33 6.74 6.01 11.67
C LEU A 33 5.51 5.11 11.79
N PRO A 34 4.33 5.67 12.10
CA PRO A 34 3.14 4.87 12.23
C PRO A 34 2.81 4.20 10.89
N ALA A 35 2.39 2.94 10.94
CA ALA A 35 2.02 2.16 9.77
C ALA A 35 0.89 2.88 9.03
N ALA A 36 -0.10 3.41 9.75
CA ALA A 36 -1.21 4.17 9.19
C ALA A 36 -0.95 5.68 9.20
N LYS A 37 -0.83 6.28 8.02
CA LYS A 37 -0.81 7.74 7.83
C LYS A 37 -2.09 8.20 7.14
N PHE A 38 -2.90 8.97 7.87
CA PHE A 38 -4.09 9.63 7.33
C PHE A 38 -3.80 11.08 6.97
N THR A 39 -4.25 11.51 5.80
CA THR A 39 -4.17 12.91 5.36
C THR A 39 -5.50 13.37 4.81
N ASN A 40 -5.76 14.68 4.84
CA ASN A 40 -6.92 15.25 4.14
C ASN A 40 -6.76 15.06 2.63
N CYS A 41 -7.86 14.89 1.91
CA CYS A 41 -7.79 14.90 0.46
C CYS A 41 -7.56 16.32 -0.03
N ILE A 42 -6.53 16.48 -0.85
CA ILE A 42 -6.16 17.75 -1.46
C ILE A 42 -6.60 17.72 -2.93
N GLY A 43 -7.35 18.74 -3.34
CA GLY A 43 -7.76 18.96 -4.72
C GLY A 43 -6.62 19.51 -5.60
N GLN A 44 -6.91 19.75 -6.87
CA GLN A 44 -5.86 20.04 -7.86
C GLN A 44 -5.14 21.36 -7.61
N ASN A 45 -5.79 22.32 -6.93
CA ASN A 45 -5.24 23.65 -6.63
C ASN A 45 -4.79 23.78 -5.17
N GLY A 46 -4.67 22.67 -4.42
CA GLY A 46 -4.28 22.69 -3.01
C GLY A 46 -5.44 22.87 -2.02
N GLU A 47 -6.67 22.90 -2.51
CA GLU A 47 -7.89 23.00 -1.70
C GLU A 47 -8.16 21.72 -0.90
N SER A 48 -8.77 21.85 0.28
CA SER A 48 -9.26 20.72 1.08
C SER A 48 -10.71 20.99 1.46
N ALA A 49 -11.56 19.97 1.37
CA ALA A 49 -12.94 20.08 1.83
C ALA A 49 -13.02 19.81 3.33
N ASP A 50 -13.89 20.55 4.03
CA ASP A 50 -14.19 20.34 5.45
C ASP A 50 -15.24 19.22 5.68
N ASP A 51 -15.44 18.35 4.71
CA ASP A 51 -16.34 17.19 4.82
C ASP A 51 -15.63 15.93 5.36
N GLY A 52 -14.42 16.10 5.89
CA GLY A 52 -13.68 15.04 6.57
C GLY A 52 -13.19 13.91 5.66
N ARG A 53 -13.24 14.11 4.33
CA ARG A 53 -12.61 13.19 3.37
C ARG A 53 -11.13 13.01 3.65
N PHE A 54 -10.66 11.78 3.48
CA PHE A 54 -9.28 11.43 3.80
C PHE A 54 -8.68 10.45 2.80
N THR A 55 -7.35 10.43 2.75
CA THR A 55 -6.58 9.32 2.17
C THR A 55 -5.85 8.59 3.30
N LEU A 56 -5.64 7.30 3.12
CA LEU A 56 -4.79 6.47 3.96
C LEU A 56 -3.59 6.02 3.11
N ARG A 57 -2.39 6.12 3.67
CA ARG A 57 -1.22 5.34 3.29
C ARG A 57 -0.87 4.43 4.46
N TYR A 58 -1.02 3.13 4.27
CA TYR A 58 -0.62 2.10 5.23
C TYR A 58 0.68 1.45 4.75
N SER A 59 1.69 1.38 5.60
CA SER A 59 3.04 0.96 5.22
C SER A 59 3.70 0.14 6.30
N VAL A 60 4.17 -1.04 5.96
CA VAL A 60 4.90 -1.92 6.89
C VAL A 60 6.19 -2.40 6.24
N ARG A 61 7.20 -2.65 7.08
CA ARG A 61 8.45 -3.30 6.66
C ARG A 61 8.31 -4.79 6.93
N ALA A 62 8.80 -5.61 6.00
CA ALA A 62 8.81 -7.05 6.16
C ALA A 62 10.21 -7.62 5.90
N LYS A 63 10.67 -8.43 6.84
CA LYS A 63 11.98 -9.08 6.79
C LYS A 63 12.00 -10.20 5.76
N LEU A 64 12.94 -10.09 4.84
CA LEU A 64 13.17 -11.02 3.74
C LEU A 64 14.61 -10.88 3.24
N PRO A 65 15.42 -11.96 3.17
CA PRO A 65 16.77 -11.89 2.62
C PRO A 65 16.78 -11.44 1.15
N LYS A 66 17.80 -10.66 0.74
CA LYS A 66 17.90 -10.05 -0.59
C LYS A 66 17.72 -11.05 -1.73
N GLU A 67 18.23 -12.26 -1.58
CA GLU A 67 18.18 -13.33 -2.58
C GLU A 67 16.73 -13.75 -2.89
N GLN A 68 15.81 -13.52 -1.96
CA GLN A 68 14.40 -13.90 -2.07
C GLN A 68 13.51 -12.75 -2.59
N HIS A 69 14.03 -11.51 -2.66
CA HIS A 69 13.23 -10.33 -3.02
C HIS A 69 12.58 -10.46 -4.39
N ALA A 70 13.34 -10.86 -5.41
CA ALA A 70 12.82 -10.97 -6.77
C ALA A 70 11.70 -12.01 -6.88
N GLU A 71 11.86 -13.16 -6.20
CA GLU A 71 10.83 -14.21 -6.18
C GLU A 71 9.57 -13.74 -5.44
N ALA A 72 9.74 -13.10 -4.28
CA ALA A 72 8.65 -12.57 -3.47
C ALA A 72 7.83 -11.51 -4.20
N ILE A 73 8.46 -10.50 -4.80
CA ILE A 73 7.78 -9.45 -5.56
C ILE A 73 7.03 -10.05 -6.77
N ARG A 74 7.61 -11.05 -7.44
CA ARG A 74 6.93 -11.80 -8.51
C ARG A 74 5.71 -12.56 -7.99
N ALA A 75 5.81 -13.25 -6.85
CA ALA A 75 4.70 -13.97 -6.25
C ALA A 75 3.56 -13.04 -5.81
N ILE A 76 3.89 -11.88 -5.24
CA ILE A 76 2.92 -10.84 -4.91
C ILE A 76 2.21 -10.37 -6.18
N ARG A 77 2.95 -10.01 -7.23
CA ARG A 77 2.38 -9.59 -8.52
C ARG A 77 1.38 -10.61 -9.06
N ASP A 78 1.76 -11.88 -9.10
CA ASP A 78 0.93 -12.94 -9.67
C ASP A 78 -0.33 -13.18 -8.82
N THR A 79 -0.21 -13.10 -7.49
CA THR A 79 -1.35 -13.19 -6.58
C THR A 79 -2.29 -11.99 -6.73
N LEU A 80 -1.76 -10.78 -6.90
CA LEU A 80 -2.57 -9.58 -7.13
C LEU A 80 -3.36 -9.68 -8.45
N LYS A 81 -2.71 -10.15 -9.53
CA LYS A 81 -3.41 -10.43 -10.81
C LYS A 81 -4.54 -11.45 -10.63
N GLN A 82 -4.29 -12.55 -9.93
CA GLN A 82 -5.31 -13.57 -9.65
C GLN A 82 -6.49 -13.01 -8.84
N LYS A 83 -6.24 -12.03 -7.98
CA LYS A 83 -7.26 -11.34 -7.18
C LYS A 83 -7.93 -10.17 -7.93
N GLY A 84 -7.66 -10.00 -9.23
CA GLY A 84 -8.32 -9.01 -10.07
C GLY A 84 -7.74 -7.60 -10.01
N PHE A 85 -6.53 -7.45 -9.46
CA PHE A 85 -5.82 -6.16 -9.52
C PHE A 85 -5.16 -5.97 -10.89
N GLU A 86 -5.17 -4.73 -11.36
CA GLU A 86 -4.45 -4.31 -12.55
C GLU A 86 -3.02 -3.91 -12.18
N ILE A 87 -2.02 -4.58 -12.77
CA ILE A 87 -0.62 -4.22 -12.55
C ILE A 87 -0.29 -2.96 -13.33
N GLN A 88 0.08 -1.91 -12.61
CA GLN A 88 0.45 -0.60 -13.16
C GLN A 88 1.96 -0.51 -13.43
N GLY A 89 2.75 -1.20 -12.61
CA GLY A 89 4.21 -1.23 -12.70
C GLY A 89 4.76 -2.55 -12.20
N TYR A 90 5.81 -3.04 -12.84
CA TYR A 90 6.58 -4.19 -12.35
C TYR A 90 8.04 -4.05 -12.76
N ARG A 91 8.95 -4.35 -11.84
CA ARG A 91 10.39 -4.40 -12.08
C ARG A 91 10.98 -5.61 -11.37
N SER A 92 11.93 -6.24 -12.04
CA SER A 92 12.91 -7.14 -11.43
C SER A 92 14.18 -7.02 -12.25
N ASN A 93 14.98 -6.01 -11.90
CA ASN A 93 16.23 -5.69 -12.57
C ASN A 93 17.28 -5.25 -11.55
N PRO A 94 18.32 -6.05 -11.28
CA PRO A 94 19.34 -5.75 -10.28
C PRO A 94 20.18 -4.50 -10.61
N SER A 95 20.13 -3.99 -11.85
CA SER A 95 20.85 -2.76 -12.24
C SER A 95 20.07 -1.47 -11.95
N LYS A 96 18.94 -1.55 -11.23
CA LYS A 96 18.05 -0.42 -10.94
C LYS A 96 17.78 -0.36 -9.44
N ASP A 97 17.37 0.82 -8.98
CA ASP A 97 16.94 1.06 -7.60
C ASP A 97 15.51 1.63 -7.58
N PRO A 98 14.54 1.01 -6.86
CA PRO A 98 14.63 -0.35 -6.33
C PRO A 98 14.80 -1.37 -7.47
N ALA A 99 15.46 -2.50 -7.17
CA ALA A 99 15.69 -3.55 -8.16
C ALA A 99 14.40 -4.32 -8.44
N ASN A 100 13.62 -4.59 -7.40
CA ASN A 100 12.31 -5.21 -7.51
C ASN A 100 11.21 -4.27 -7.01
N LEU A 101 10.13 -4.16 -7.80
CA LEU A 101 8.92 -3.44 -7.43
C LEU A 101 7.70 -4.02 -8.13
N VAL A 102 6.54 -3.87 -7.52
CA VAL A 102 5.25 -4.06 -8.16
C VAL A 102 4.28 -3.01 -7.65
N ASP A 103 3.59 -2.36 -8.57
CA ASP A 103 2.46 -1.47 -8.31
C ASP A 103 1.21 -2.04 -8.94
N ALA A 104 0.12 -2.06 -8.19
CA ALA A 104 -1.16 -2.57 -8.65
C ALA A 104 -2.31 -1.69 -8.16
N ARG A 105 -3.42 -1.68 -8.91
CA ARG A 105 -4.62 -0.91 -8.58
C ARG A 105 -5.85 -1.80 -8.68
N HIS A 106 -6.74 -1.70 -7.70
CA HIS A 106 -8.05 -2.35 -7.79
C HIS A 106 -8.92 -1.55 -8.77
N PRO A 107 -9.41 -2.15 -9.87
CA PRO A 107 -10.06 -1.40 -10.94
C PRO A 107 -11.35 -0.71 -10.51
N LYS A 108 -12.06 -1.27 -9.52
CA LYS A 108 -13.35 -0.73 -9.07
C LYS A 108 -13.19 0.25 -7.93
N ASP A 109 -12.47 -0.15 -6.90
CA ASP A 109 -12.36 0.61 -5.65
C ASP A 109 -11.18 1.58 -5.65
N GLN A 110 -10.35 1.56 -6.71
CA GLN A 110 -9.27 2.50 -6.97
C GLN A 110 -8.20 2.54 -5.87
N GLN A 111 -8.18 1.56 -4.97
CA GLN A 111 -7.11 1.38 -4.00
C GLN A 111 -5.86 0.90 -4.72
N SER A 112 -4.70 1.36 -4.26
CA SER A 112 -3.41 0.96 -4.80
C SER A 112 -2.64 0.12 -3.79
N ILE A 113 -1.92 -0.87 -4.29
CA ILE A 113 -1.03 -1.73 -3.54
C ILE A 113 0.35 -1.64 -4.18
N SER A 114 1.38 -1.52 -3.36
CA SER A 114 2.77 -1.53 -3.81
C SER A 114 3.61 -2.44 -2.91
N ALA A 115 4.59 -3.10 -3.52
CA ALA A 115 5.64 -3.82 -2.80
C ALA A 115 6.97 -3.62 -3.53
N GLU A 116 8.01 -3.24 -2.79
CA GLU A 116 9.32 -2.95 -3.37
C GLU A 116 10.46 -3.26 -2.38
N ASP A 117 11.67 -3.38 -2.92
CA ASP A 117 12.88 -3.48 -2.12
C ASP A 117 13.03 -2.23 -1.24
N LEU A 118 13.44 -2.43 0.03
CA LEU A 118 13.82 -1.32 0.91
C LEU A 118 15.33 -1.30 1.16
N ASN A 119 15.92 -2.46 1.49
CA ASN A 119 17.35 -2.63 1.65
C ASN A 119 17.73 -4.10 1.42
N GLU A 120 18.83 -4.61 1.99
CA GLU A 120 19.26 -6.00 1.81
C GLU A 120 18.45 -7.01 2.63
N GLU A 121 17.77 -6.57 3.70
CA GLU A 121 17.03 -7.45 4.62
C GLU A 121 15.52 -7.21 4.61
N LEU A 122 15.06 -6.12 4.00
CA LEU A 122 13.69 -5.66 4.08
C LEU A 122 13.10 -5.37 2.71
N ILE A 123 11.83 -5.73 2.58
CA ILE A 123 10.91 -5.16 1.60
C ILE A 123 9.92 -4.24 2.33
N VAL A 124 9.35 -3.28 1.60
CA VAL A 124 8.25 -2.47 2.10
C VAL A 124 6.95 -2.86 1.41
N LEU A 125 5.88 -2.96 2.18
CA LEU A 125 4.54 -3.30 1.73
C LEU A 125 3.61 -2.12 2.00
N ILE A 126 3.01 -1.59 0.94
CA ILE A 126 2.25 -0.36 0.99
C ILE A 126 0.85 -0.59 0.43
N VAL A 127 -0.14 -0.06 1.14
CA VAL A 127 -1.53 -0.01 0.68
C VAL A 127 -2.02 1.41 0.84
N SER A 128 -2.53 1.99 -0.25
CA SER A 128 -3.08 3.34 -0.24
C SER A 128 -4.52 3.34 -0.74
N THR A 129 -5.35 4.18 -0.12
CA THR A 129 -6.73 4.38 -0.55
C THR A 129 -6.82 5.56 -1.51
N PRO A 130 -7.84 5.60 -2.38
CA PRO A 130 -8.24 6.86 -3.00
C PRO A 130 -8.72 7.84 -1.93
N CYS A 131 -9.16 9.02 -2.35
CA CYS A 131 -9.89 9.92 -1.47
C CYS A 131 -11.21 9.26 -1.04
N LEU A 132 -11.36 9.00 0.27
CA LEU A 132 -12.52 8.35 0.86
C LEU A 132 -13.36 9.37 1.63
N LEU A 133 -14.66 9.40 1.32
CA LEU A 133 -15.65 10.10 2.14
C LEU A 133 -16.06 9.22 3.35
N PRO A 134 -16.08 9.77 4.57
CA PRO A 134 -16.60 9.07 5.74
C PRO A 134 -18.08 8.68 5.56
N PRO A 135 -18.54 7.58 6.17
CA PRO A 135 -19.95 7.20 6.14
C PRO A 135 -20.83 8.26 6.80
N GLY A 136 -21.99 8.55 6.20
CA GLY A 136 -22.95 9.52 6.75
C GLY A 136 -22.64 10.98 6.47
N THR A 137 -21.57 11.28 5.72
CA THR A 137 -21.26 12.64 5.29
C THR A 137 -21.78 12.89 3.87
N GLU A 138 -22.34 14.07 3.64
CA GLU A 138 -22.61 14.56 2.28
C GLU A 138 -21.35 15.16 1.66
N GLN A 139 -21.04 14.76 0.43
CA GLN A 139 -19.88 15.26 -0.29
C GLN A 139 -20.08 16.73 -0.66
N LYS A 140 -19.17 17.60 -0.22
CA LYS A 140 -19.14 19.00 -0.67
C LYS A 140 -18.27 19.14 -1.93
N HIS A 141 -18.63 20.04 -2.83
CA HIS A 141 -17.77 20.33 -3.99
C HIS A 141 -16.46 20.99 -3.54
N LEU A 142 -15.38 20.60 -4.19
CA LEU A 142 -14.09 21.30 -4.16
C LEU A 142 -14.10 22.37 -5.25
#